data_AF-A0A376FK34-F1
#
_entry.id   AF-A0A376FK34-F1
#
_cell.length_a   1.000
_cell.length_b   1.000
_cell.length_c   1.000
_cell.angle_alpha   90.00
_cell.angle_beta   90.00
_cell.angle_gamma   90.00
#
_symmetry.space_group_name_H-M   'P 1'
#
loop_
_entity.id
_entity.type
_entity.pdbx_description
1 polymer ?
#
loop_
_entity_poly.entity_id
_entity_poly.type
_entity_poly.pdbx_seq_one_letter_code
_entity_poly.pdbx_strand_id
1 'polypeptide(L)'
;MEKAKRVVWRLLAASVCVMAVSQAVHADSLDEQRNRYAQIKQAWDNKQMDTVQALMPTLKDYPLYPYLEYRQITDDLMNQPTVTVNNFIQANPTLPPARNLQSRFVNELARREDWRGLLAFSPEKPNATEAQCNYYYAKWATGQQEEAWAGAKELWLTGKNQPNACDSLFSAWRASGKQDPLSYLERIRLAMKAGNTRLVTTLAGRCRPITRRSPRRLSRWQTIRTAC
;
A
#
# COMPACT_ATOMS: atom_id res chain seq x y z
N MET A 1 60.26 -31.46 -40.87
CA MET A 1 60.38 -30.65 -39.63
C MET A 1 59.78 -29.24 -39.73
N GLU A 2 59.70 -28.62 -40.92
CA GLU A 2 59.11 -27.26 -41.08
C GLU A 2 57.60 -27.14 -40.79
N LYS A 3 56.79 -28.13 -41.21
CA LYS A 3 55.33 -28.08 -41.02
C LYS A 3 54.93 -28.07 -39.54
N ALA A 4 55.65 -28.82 -38.70
CA ALA A 4 55.45 -28.83 -37.26
C ALA A 4 55.73 -27.47 -36.62
N LYS A 5 56.80 -26.77 -37.05
CA LYS A 5 57.13 -25.42 -36.55
C LYS A 5 56.06 -24.38 -36.92
N ARG A 6 55.45 -24.46 -38.11
CA ARG A 6 54.36 -23.56 -38.52
C ARG A 6 53.06 -23.81 -37.74
N VAL A 7 52.75 -25.07 -37.42
CA VAL A 7 51.57 -25.41 -36.61
C VAL A 7 51.75 -24.94 -35.17
N VAL A 8 52.94 -25.14 -34.59
CA VAL A 8 53.29 -24.64 -33.24
C VAL A 8 53.20 -23.11 -33.18
N TRP A 9 53.71 -22.39 -34.20
CA TRP A 9 53.60 -20.93 -34.28
C TRP A 9 52.15 -20.45 -34.41
N ARG A 10 51.30 -21.16 -35.15
CA ARG A 10 49.87 -20.84 -35.27
C ARG A 10 49.12 -21.09 -33.96
N LEU A 11 49.45 -22.16 -33.24
CA LEU A 11 48.86 -22.46 -31.93
C LEU A 11 49.32 -21.48 -30.85
N LEU A 12 50.59 -21.05 -30.88
CA LEU A 12 51.11 -20.01 -29.99
C LEU A 12 50.45 -18.65 -30.26
N ALA A 13 50.30 -18.25 -31.54
CA ALA A 13 49.59 -17.03 -31.89
C ALA A 13 48.11 -17.05 -31.48
N ALA A 14 47.43 -18.18 -31.65
CA ALA A 14 46.04 -18.34 -31.22
C ALA A 14 45.88 -18.28 -29.69
N SER A 15 46.83 -18.82 -28.93
CA SER A 15 46.85 -18.76 -27.46
C SER A 15 47.07 -17.33 -26.93
N VAL A 16 47.94 -16.55 -27.58
CA VAL A 16 48.15 -15.12 -27.25
C VAL A 16 46.91 -14.27 -27.55
N CYS A 17 46.15 -14.58 -28.61
CA CYS A 17 44.89 -13.90 -28.90
C CYS A 17 43.79 -14.20 -27.87
N VAL A 18 43.75 -15.39 -27.26
CA VAL A 18 42.75 -15.73 -26.23
C VAL A 18 43.04 -15.01 -24.90
N MET A 19 44.31 -14.75 -24.55
CA MET A 19 44.65 -14.02 -23.32
C MET A 19 44.37 -12.51 -23.39
N ALA A 20 44.31 -11.91 -24.58
CA ALA A 20 44.04 -10.48 -24.75
C ALA A 20 42.54 -10.11 -24.67
N VAL A 21 41.63 -11.09 -24.71
CA VAL A 21 40.17 -10.88 -24.65
C VAL A 21 39.63 -10.98 -23.21
N SER A 22 40.51 -11.15 -22.22
CA SER A 22 40.19 -10.86 -20.82
C SER A 22 40.08 -9.35 -20.61
N GLN A 23 39.13 -8.69 -21.27
CA GLN A 23 38.73 -7.37 -20.85
C GLN A 23 38.24 -7.49 -19.42
N ALA A 24 38.94 -6.82 -18.51
CA ALA A 24 38.51 -6.64 -17.16
C ALA A 24 37.11 -6.03 -17.20
N VAL A 25 36.09 -6.84 -16.90
CA VAL A 25 34.83 -6.34 -16.38
C VAL A 25 35.21 -5.72 -15.05
N HIS A 26 35.61 -4.46 -15.06
CA HIS A 26 35.81 -3.70 -13.84
C HIS A 26 34.42 -3.57 -13.21
N ALA A 27 34.20 -4.35 -12.16
CA ALA A 27 33.14 -4.05 -11.23
C ALA A 27 33.36 -2.62 -10.76
N ASP A 28 32.39 -1.76 -11.05
CA ASP A 28 32.36 -0.37 -10.61
C ASP A 28 32.65 -0.33 -9.11
N SER A 29 33.61 0.49 -8.69
CA SER A 29 34.00 0.49 -7.29
C SER A 29 32.81 0.92 -6.43
N LEU A 30 32.69 0.37 -5.22
CA LEU A 30 31.59 0.73 -4.33
C LEU A 30 31.54 2.25 -4.06
N ASP A 31 32.70 2.92 -4.09
CA ASP A 31 32.80 4.37 -3.90
C ASP A 31 32.29 5.18 -5.08
N GLU A 32 32.52 4.74 -6.32
CA GLU A 32 31.91 5.33 -7.51
C GLU A 32 30.38 5.17 -7.50
N GLN A 33 29.87 3.99 -7.12
CA GLN A 33 28.43 3.77 -6.96
C GLN A 33 27.82 4.67 -5.88
N ARG A 34 28.50 4.85 -4.74
CA ARG A 34 28.09 5.78 -3.67
C ARG A 34 28.02 7.23 -4.16
N ASN A 35 29.01 7.66 -4.93
CA ASN A 35 29.04 9.01 -5.50
C ASN A 35 27.88 9.23 -6.48
N ARG A 36 27.61 8.28 -7.39
CA ARG A 36 26.44 8.35 -8.29
C ARG A 36 25.12 8.32 -7.54
N TYR A 37 25.02 7.54 -6.46
CA TYR A 37 23.84 7.52 -5.61
C TYR A 37 23.59 8.86 -4.91
N ALA A 38 24.65 9.57 -4.49
CA ALA A 38 24.51 10.92 -3.95
C ALA A 38 24.07 11.92 -5.04
N GLN A 39 24.66 11.83 -6.24
CA GLN A 39 24.31 12.68 -7.38
C GLN A 39 22.86 12.50 -7.82
N ILE A 40 22.38 11.25 -7.94
CA ILE A 40 21.00 11.00 -8.38
C ILE A 40 19.99 11.54 -7.36
N LYS A 41 20.28 11.42 -6.05
CA LYS A 41 19.43 12.00 -5.00
C LYS A 41 19.35 13.51 -5.14
N GLN A 42 20.49 14.20 -5.28
CA GLN A 42 20.53 15.64 -5.46
C GLN A 42 19.80 16.08 -6.74
N ALA A 43 20.00 15.38 -7.85
CA ALA A 43 19.30 15.64 -9.10
C ALA A 43 17.78 15.49 -8.93
N TRP A 44 17.33 14.45 -8.23
CA TRP A 44 15.91 14.21 -7.96
C TRP A 44 15.29 15.29 -7.06
N ASP A 45 16.00 15.71 -6.03
CA ASP A 45 15.55 16.77 -5.11
C ASP A 45 15.44 18.13 -5.84
N ASN A 46 16.28 18.35 -6.86
CA ASN A 46 16.25 19.52 -7.75
C ASN A 46 15.35 19.34 -8.98
N LYS A 47 14.59 18.24 -9.08
CA LYS A 47 13.71 17.91 -10.23
C LYS A 47 14.42 17.83 -11.59
N GLN A 48 15.72 17.51 -11.61
CA GLN A 48 16.51 17.31 -12.82
C GLN A 48 16.27 15.89 -13.37
N MET A 49 15.08 15.66 -13.92
CA MET A 49 14.61 14.30 -14.26
C MET A 49 15.41 13.64 -15.38
N ASP A 50 15.98 14.39 -16.32
CA ASP A 50 16.86 13.84 -17.37
C ASP A 50 18.12 13.20 -16.76
N THR A 51 18.72 13.87 -15.76
CA THR A 51 19.86 13.35 -15.00
C THR A 51 19.46 12.12 -14.20
N VAL A 52 18.28 12.13 -13.57
CA VAL A 52 17.74 10.97 -12.84
C VAL A 52 17.60 9.77 -13.80
N GLN A 53 16.94 9.96 -14.93
CA GLN A 53 16.71 8.93 -15.94
C GLN A 53 18.04 8.32 -16.45
N ALA A 54 19.05 9.15 -16.67
CA ALA A 54 20.38 8.72 -17.10
C ALA A 54 21.13 7.93 -16.02
N LEU A 55 21.02 8.33 -14.74
CA LEU A 55 21.73 7.69 -13.64
C LEU A 55 21.07 6.39 -13.15
N MET A 56 19.74 6.27 -13.23
CA MET A 56 18.99 5.08 -12.78
C MET A 56 19.59 3.73 -13.27
N PRO A 57 19.82 3.50 -14.58
CA PRO A 57 20.34 2.21 -15.05
C PRO A 57 21.75 1.91 -14.55
N THR A 58 22.54 2.92 -14.17
CA THR A 58 23.94 2.76 -13.69
C THR A 58 24.05 2.31 -12.24
N LEU A 59 22.92 2.22 -11.53
CA LEU A 59 22.85 1.92 -10.10
C LEU A 59 22.15 0.58 -9.80
N LYS A 60 21.78 -0.22 -10.81
CA LYS A 60 21.01 -1.46 -10.61
C LYS A 60 21.65 -2.45 -9.63
N ASP A 61 22.98 -2.54 -9.65
CA ASP A 61 23.74 -3.45 -8.77
C ASP A 61 24.06 -2.83 -7.39
N TYR A 62 23.69 -1.56 -7.17
CA TYR A 62 23.93 -0.87 -5.90
C TYR A 62 22.89 -1.30 -4.85
N PRO A 63 23.28 -1.68 -3.63
CA PRO A 63 22.36 -2.22 -2.62
C PRO A 63 21.15 -1.34 -2.26
N LEU A 64 21.24 -0.02 -2.44
CA LEU A 64 20.13 0.91 -2.16
C LEU A 64 19.28 1.24 -3.40
N TYR A 65 19.53 0.61 -4.54
CA TYR A 65 18.73 0.80 -5.75
C TYR A 65 17.22 0.61 -5.53
N PRO A 66 16.74 -0.37 -4.74
CA PRO A 66 15.31 -0.53 -4.48
C PRO A 66 14.64 0.69 -3.82
N TYR A 67 15.40 1.55 -3.13
CA TYR A 67 14.87 2.81 -2.59
C TYR A 67 14.63 3.86 -3.68
N LEU A 68 15.43 3.85 -4.75
CA LEU A 68 15.22 4.72 -5.92
C LEU A 68 14.01 4.26 -6.72
N GLU A 69 13.87 2.95 -6.93
CA GLU A 69 12.69 2.38 -7.58
C GLU A 69 11.41 2.68 -6.78
N TYR A 70 11.46 2.50 -5.45
CA TYR A 70 10.34 2.88 -4.59
C TYR A 70 9.97 4.36 -4.77
N ARG A 71 10.96 5.27 -4.75
CA ARG A 71 10.72 6.70 -4.96
C ARG A 71 10.05 6.95 -6.31
N GLN A 72 10.59 6.37 -7.39
CA GLN A 72 10.03 6.48 -8.74
C GLN A 72 8.56 6.04 -8.81
N ILE A 73 8.25 4.88 -8.22
CA ILE A 73 6.88 4.34 -8.19
C ILE A 73 5.97 5.27 -7.40
N THR A 74 6.42 5.77 -6.25
CA THR A 74 5.56 6.57 -5.37
C THR A 74 5.39 8.03 -5.78
N ASP A 75 6.35 8.60 -6.51
CA ASP A 75 6.26 9.97 -7.04
C ASP A 75 5.12 10.11 -8.06
N ASP A 76 4.83 9.04 -8.80
CA ASP A 76 3.76 8.99 -9.80
C ASP A 76 2.75 7.86 -9.55
N LEU A 77 2.50 7.55 -8.26
CA LEU A 77 1.67 6.40 -7.87
C LEU A 77 0.28 6.42 -8.52
N MET A 78 -0.24 7.60 -8.84
CA MET A 78 -1.55 7.80 -9.47
C MET A 78 -1.63 7.30 -10.91
N ASN A 79 -0.51 7.19 -11.62
CA ASN A 79 -0.46 6.69 -12.98
C ASN A 79 0.23 5.32 -13.09
N GLN A 80 0.74 4.77 -11.97
CA GLN A 80 1.39 3.47 -11.98
C GLN A 80 0.42 2.34 -12.38
N PRO A 81 0.82 1.45 -13.31
CA PRO A 81 0.14 0.21 -13.58
C PRO A 81 0.26 -0.76 -12.40
N THR A 82 -0.82 -1.52 -12.17
CA THR A 82 -0.86 -2.55 -11.10
C THR A 82 0.27 -3.57 -11.20
N VAL A 83 0.64 -3.98 -12.41
CA VAL A 83 1.74 -4.94 -12.64
C VAL A 83 3.08 -4.39 -12.16
N THR A 84 3.37 -3.11 -12.39
CA THR A 84 4.62 -2.47 -11.96
C THR A 84 4.75 -2.49 -10.45
N VAL A 85 3.67 -2.10 -9.75
CA VAL A 85 3.66 -2.07 -8.28
C VAL A 85 3.75 -3.47 -7.70
N ASN A 86 3.00 -4.44 -8.25
CA ASN A 86 3.04 -5.81 -7.79
C ASN A 86 4.43 -6.44 -7.96
N ASN A 87 5.05 -6.27 -9.13
CA ASN A 87 6.40 -6.78 -9.40
C ASN A 87 7.42 -6.20 -8.41
N PHE A 88 7.34 -4.90 -8.12
CA PHE A 88 8.23 -4.27 -7.15
C PHE A 88 8.05 -4.82 -5.73
N ILE A 89 6.81 -5.01 -5.28
CA ILE A 89 6.52 -5.58 -3.95
C ILE A 89 7.06 -7.02 -3.84
N GLN A 90 6.84 -7.84 -4.88
CA GLN A 90 7.29 -9.23 -4.90
C GLN A 90 8.82 -9.35 -4.96
N ALA A 91 9.49 -8.45 -5.69
CA ALA A 91 10.95 -8.43 -5.76
C ALA A 91 11.62 -7.95 -4.46
N ASN A 92 10.90 -7.22 -3.60
CA ASN A 92 11.48 -6.55 -2.43
C ASN A 92 10.76 -6.87 -1.09
N PRO A 93 10.62 -8.15 -0.68
CA PRO A 93 9.82 -8.55 0.47
C PRO A 93 10.38 -8.05 1.82
N THR A 94 11.69 -7.83 1.92
CA THR A 94 12.37 -7.38 3.15
C THR A 94 12.52 -5.87 3.24
N LEU A 95 12.25 -5.14 2.14
CA LEU A 95 12.44 -3.69 2.06
C LEU A 95 11.40 -2.96 2.91
N PRO A 96 11.80 -2.24 3.99
CA PRO A 96 10.85 -1.60 4.90
C PRO A 96 9.79 -0.70 4.23
N PRO A 97 10.13 0.20 3.28
CA PRO A 97 9.11 1.01 2.60
C PRO A 97 8.16 0.20 1.71
N ALA A 98 8.59 -0.96 1.17
CA ALA A 98 7.71 -1.82 0.36
C ALA A 98 6.59 -2.47 1.19
N ARG A 99 6.80 -2.71 2.49
CA ARG A 99 5.81 -3.33 3.40
C ARG A 99 4.47 -2.60 3.42
N ASN A 100 4.49 -1.27 3.32
CA ASN A 100 3.28 -0.45 3.32
C ASN A 100 2.78 -0.10 1.92
N LEU A 101 3.57 -0.38 0.87
CA LEU A 101 3.23 -0.02 -0.50
C LEU A 101 1.97 -0.74 -0.98
N GLN A 102 1.77 -2.00 -0.59
CA GLN A 102 0.55 -2.74 -0.91
C GLN A 102 -0.70 -1.99 -0.41
N SER A 103 -0.73 -1.59 0.86
CA SER A 103 -1.87 -0.86 1.43
C SER A 103 -2.02 0.54 0.81
N ARG A 104 -0.91 1.23 0.53
CA ARG A 104 -0.95 2.52 -0.17
C ARG A 104 -1.55 2.39 -1.57
N PHE A 105 -1.18 1.34 -2.31
CA PHE A 105 -1.68 1.12 -3.65
C PHE A 105 -3.14 0.64 -3.66
N VAL A 106 -3.57 -0.15 -2.67
CA VAL A 106 -5.00 -0.45 -2.46
C VAL A 106 -5.81 0.84 -2.29
N ASN A 107 -5.32 1.78 -1.50
CA ASN A 107 -5.98 3.08 -1.32
C ASN A 107 -5.99 3.91 -2.62
N GLU A 108 -4.92 3.83 -3.41
CA GLU A 108 -4.87 4.49 -4.72
C GLU A 108 -5.86 3.87 -5.70
N LEU A 109 -5.97 2.54 -5.78
CA LEU A 109 -6.98 1.87 -6.62
C LEU A 109 -8.40 2.22 -6.17
N ALA A 110 -8.64 2.36 -4.86
CA ALA A 110 -9.91 2.83 -4.32
C ALA A 110 -10.21 4.29 -4.72
N ARG A 111 -9.19 5.16 -4.71
CA ARG A 111 -9.30 6.55 -5.18
C ARG A 111 -9.65 6.62 -6.67
N ARG A 112 -9.20 5.65 -7.46
CA ARG A 112 -9.55 5.48 -8.88
C ARG A 112 -10.89 4.80 -9.10
N GLU A 113 -11.58 4.39 -8.02
CA GLU A 113 -12.81 3.57 -8.05
C GLU A 113 -12.65 2.24 -8.82
N ASP A 114 -11.42 1.76 -8.97
CA ASP A 114 -11.13 0.49 -9.65
C ASP A 114 -11.33 -0.69 -8.69
N TRP A 115 -12.59 -0.98 -8.35
CA TRP A 115 -12.94 -2.00 -7.37
C TRP A 115 -12.53 -3.41 -7.80
N ARG A 116 -12.61 -3.71 -9.10
CA ARG A 116 -12.19 -5.01 -9.64
C ARG A 116 -10.67 -5.14 -9.63
N GLY A 117 -9.95 -4.12 -10.08
CA GLY A 117 -8.48 -4.09 -10.05
C GLY A 117 -7.94 -4.12 -8.62
N LEU A 118 -8.63 -3.47 -7.67
CA LEU A 118 -8.29 -3.53 -6.25
C LEU A 118 -8.31 -4.96 -5.72
N LEU A 119 -9.38 -5.72 -5.98
CA LEU A 119 -9.50 -7.11 -5.53
C LEU A 119 -8.60 -8.07 -6.30
N ALA A 120 -8.26 -7.77 -7.56
CA ALA A 120 -7.26 -8.52 -8.31
C ALA A 120 -5.84 -8.27 -7.78
N PHE A 121 -5.53 -7.04 -7.37
CA PHE A 121 -4.23 -6.66 -6.81
C PHE A 121 -4.04 -7.17 -5.38
N SER A 122 -5.07 -7.06 -4.54
CA SER A 122 -5.06 -7.54 -3.15
C SER A 122 -6.23 -8.51 -2.96
N PRO A 123 -6.06 -9.78 -3.37
CA PRO A 123 -7.09 -10.81 -3.17
C PRO A 123 -7.32 -11.11 -1.68
N GLU A 124 -6.29 -10.92 -0.86
CA GLU A 124 -6.33 -11.04 0.59
C GLU A 124 -6.56 -9.68 1.28
N LYS A 125 -7.10 -9.74 2.50
CA LYS A 125 -7.33 -8.56 3.36
C LYS A 125 -6.01 -7.81 3.61
N PRO A 126 -5.91 -6.51 3.29
CA PRO A 126 -4.70 -5.72 3.53
C PRO A 126 -4.50 -5.41 5.02
N ASN A 127 -3.27 -5.04 5.40
CA ASN A 127 -2.93 -4.80 6.81
C ASN A 127 -3.46 -3.47 7.37
N ALA A 128 -3.37 -2.38 6.61
CA ALA A 128 -3.77 -1.07 7.10
C ALA A 128 -5.30 -0.94 7.17
N THR A 129 -5.83 -0.41 8.28
CA THR A 129 -7.29 -0.25 8.49
C THR A 129 -7.97 0.54 7.38
N GLU A 130 -7.33 1.59 6.86
CA GLU A 130 -7.85 2.37 5.73
C GLU A 130 -8.01 1.50 4.48
N ALA A 131 -6.98 0.71 4.15
CA ALA A 131 -7.01 -0.22 3.02
C ALA A 131 -8.03 -1.34 3.23
N GLN A 132 -8.24 -1.80 4.47
CA GLN A 132 -9.29 -2.78 4.79
C GLN A 132 -10.68 -2.22 4.51
N CYS A 133 -10.93 -0.95 4.86
CA CYS A 133 -12.19 -0.30 4.57
C CYS A 133 -12.45 -0.22 3.06
N ASN A 134 -11.44 0.14 2.28
CA ASN A 134 -11.51 0.14 0.82
C ASN A 134 -11.68 -1.27 0.24
N TYR A 135 -10.99 -2.27 0.79
CA TYR A 135 -11.11 -3.68 0.39
C TYR A 135 -12.54 -4.21 0.57
N TYR A 136 -13.14 -4.02 1.76
CA TYR A 136 -14.51 -4.47 1.98
C TYR A 136 -15.55 -3.64 1.21
N TYR A 137 -15.26 -2.36 0.95
CA TYR A 137 -16.09 -1.57 0.04
C TYR A 137 -16.03 -2.12 -1.39
N ALA A 138 -14.84 -2.50 -1.87
CA ALA A 138 -14.67 -3.15 -3.17
C ALA A 138 -15.42 -4.50 -3.25
N LYS A 139 -15.36 -5.30 -2.17
CA LYS A 139 -16.15 -6.54 -2.06
C LYS A 139 -17.64 -6.26 -2.21
N TRP A 140 -18.17 -5.25 -1.51
CA TRP A 140 -19.56 -4.84 -1.65
C TRP A 140 -19.89 -4.38 -3.08
N ALA A 141 -19.07 -3.48 -3.64
CA ALA A 141 -19.27 -2.91 -4.98
C ALA A 141 -19.21 -3.96 -6.09
N THR A 142 -18.53 -5.09 -5.87
CA THR A 142 -18.42 -6.20 -6.81
C THR A 142 -19.37 -7.37 -6.51
N GLY A 143 -20.32 -7.20 -5.59
CA GLY A 143 -21.38 -8.17 -5.31
C GLY A 143 -21.08 -9.19 -4.20
N GLN A 144 -19.90 -9.16 -3.60
CA GLN A 144 -19.48 -10.03 -2.48
C GLN A 144 -19.98 -9.47 -1.13
N GLN A 145 -21.31 -9.31 -1.02
CA GLN A 145 -21.93 -8.57 0.08
C GLN A 145 -21.73 -9.21 1.46
N GLU A 146 -21.80 -10.53 1.57
CA GLU A 146 -21.67 -11.23 2.85
C GLU A 146 -20.29 -10.98 3.49
N GLU A 147 -19.22 -11.14 2.72
CA GLU A 147 -17.86 -10.87 3.18
C GLU A 147 -17.66 -9.38 3.50
N ALA A 148 -18.22 -8.49 2.68
CA ALA A 148 -18.17 -7.04 2.92
C ALA A 148 -18.81 -6.65 4.26
N TRP A 149 -19.95 -7.25 4.60
CA TRP A 149 -20.67 -6.96 5.85
C TRP A 149 -20.01 -7.58 7.07
N ALA A 150 -19.43 -8.77 6.94
CA ALA A 150 -18.61 -9.35 8.00
C ALA A 150 -17.42 -8.44 8.33
N GLY A 151 -16.69 -7.97 7.30
CA GLY A 151 -15.59 -7.03 7.46
C GLY A 151 -16.02 -5.67 7.99
N ALA A 152 -17.12 -5.11 7.49
CA ALA A 152 -17.70 -3.86 7.99
C ALA A 152 -18.03 -3.95 9.48
N LYS A 153 -18.61 -5.07 9.93
CA LYS A 153 -18.90 -5.30 11.35
C LYS A 153 -17.63 -5.36 12.19
N GLU A 154 -16.61 -6.08 11.74
CA GLU A 154 -15.30 -6.15 12.42
C GLU A 154 -14.69 -4.75 12.58
N LEU A 155 -14.66 -3.96 11.52
CA LEU A 155 -14.13 -2.58 11.50
C LEU A 155 -15.00 -1.60 12.30
N TRP A 156 -16.29 -1.89 12.46
CA TRP A 156 -17.25 -1.03 13.17
C TRP A 156 -17.15 -1.17 14.70
N LEU A 157 -16.90 -2.37 15.21
CA LEU A 157 -16.94 -2.70 16.64
C LEU A 157 -15.69 -2.23 17.41
N THR A 158 -15.47 -0.92 17.42
CA THR A 158 -14.38 -0.25 18.14
C THR A 158 -14.83 1.10 18.70
N GLY A 159 -14.24 1.50 19.84
CA GLY A 159 -14.45 2.82 20.43
C GLY A 159 -13.58 3.94 19.84
N LYS A 160 -12.69 3.59 18.90
CA LYS A 160 -11.79 4.54 18.22
C LYS A 160 -12.46 5.14 16.99
N ASN A 161 -11.95 6.29 16.57
CA ASN A 161 -12.28 6.84 15.26
C ASN A 161 -11.64 5.96 14.19
N GLN A 162 -12.40 5.62 13.15
CA GLN A 162 -11.90 4.90 11.99
C GLN A 162 -11.46 5.90 10.91
N PRO A 163 -10.60 5.49 9.95
CA PRO A 163 -10.28 6.30 8.78
C PRO A 163 -11.54 6.73 8.02
N ASN A 164 -11.49 7.90 7.38
CA ASN A 164 -12.61 8.42 6.57
C ASN A 164 -13.01 7.47 5.43
N ALA A 165 -12.06 6.67 4.91
CA ALA A 165 -12.33 5.62 3.93
C ALA A 165 -13.39 4.59 4.38
N CYS A 166 -13.61 4.45 5.69
CA CYS A 166 -14.61 3.53 6.24
C CYS A 166 -16.04 4.10 6.20
N ASP A 167 -16.21 5.40 5.97
CA ASP A 167 -17.53 6.04 6.01
C ASP A 167 -18.43 5.54 4.87
N SER A 168 -17.87 5.35 3.67
CA SER A 168 -18.60 4.79 2.52
C SER A 168 -19.05 3.36 2.78
N LEU A 169 -18.17 2.52 3.33
CA LEU A 169 -18.48 1.15 3.74
C LEU A 169 -19.56 1.09 4.81
N PHE A 170 -19.44 1.88 5.88
CA PHE A 170 -20.42 1.90 6.95
C PHE A 170 -21.77 2.49 6.51
N SER A 171 -21.75 3.46 5.60
CA SER A 171 -22.96 4.02 5.00
C SER A 171 -23.68 2.96 4.15
N ALA A 172 -22.96 2.28 3.26
CA ALA A 172 -23.51 1.19 2.45
C ALA A 172 -24.05 0.05 3.30
N TRP A 173 -23.32 -0.37 4.34
CA TRP A 173 -23.76 -1.40 5.27
C TRP A 173 -25.04 -1.02 6.00
N ARG A 174 -25.16 0.23 6.48
CA ARG A 174 -26.40 0.71 7.11
C ARG A 174 -27.56 0.78 6.11
N ALA A 175 -27.33 1.34 4.93
CA ALA A 175 -28.34 1.49 3.88
C ALA A 175 -28.88 0.12 3.41
N SER A 176 -28.07 -0.94 3.50
CA SER A 176 -28.49 -2.30 3.17
C SER A 176 -29.54 -2.90 4.14
N GLY A 177 -29.74 -2.29 5.32
CA GLY A 177 -30.57 -2.85 6.39
C GLY A 177 -29.95 -4.08 7.09
N LYS A 178 -28.74 -4.51 6.71
CA LYS A 178 -28.02 -5.63 7.34
C LYS A 178 -27.23 -5.23 8.58
N GLN A 179 -27.13 -3.94 8.88
CA GLN A 179 -26.55 -3.48 10.13
C GLN A 179 -27.53 -3.73 11.28
N ASP A 180 -27.20 -4.72 12.10
CA ASP A 180 -27.93 -5.01 13.34
C ASP A 180 -27.96 -3.75 14.25
N PRO A 181 -29.15 -3.30 14.70
CA PRO A 181 -29.29 -2.16 15.60
C PRO A 181 -28.45 -2.29 16.88
N LEU A 182 -28.29 -3.50 17.42
CA LEU A 182 -27.46 -3.73 18.60
C LEU A 182 -25.97 -3.46 18.31
N SER A 183 -25.50 -3.73 17.09
CA SER A 183 -24.12 -3.42 16.68
C SER A 183 -23.88 -1.91 16.63
N TYR A 184 -24.89 -1.10 16.31
CA TYR A 184 -24.79 0.36 16.37
C TYR A 184 -24.65 0.86 17.81
N LEU A 185 -25.54 0.39 18.71
CA LEU A 185 -25.49 0.69 20.14
C LEU A 185 -24.19 0.22 20.79
N GLU A 186 -23.68 -0.93 20.38
CA GLU A 186 -22.44 -1.49 20.91
C GLU A 186 -21.24 -0.59 20.58
N ARG A 187 -21.18 0.00 19.38
CA ARG A 187 -20.13 0.98 19.06
C ARG A 187 -20.20 2.22 19.96
N ILE A 188 -21.41 2.68 20.29
CA ILE A 188 -21.56 3.78 21.25
C ILE A 188 -21.06 3.36 22.64
N ARG A 189 -21.37 2.15 23.09
CA ARG A 189 -20.84 1.58 24.34
C ARG A 189 -19.32 1.59 24.38
N LEU A 190 -18.70 1.09 23.31
CA LEU A 190 -17.25 1.00 23.17
C LEU A 190 -16.60 2.39 23.13
N ALA A 191 -17.22 3.34 22.43
CA ALA A 191 -16.76 4.73 22.39
C ALA A 191 -16.81 5.39 23.77
N MET A 192 -17.86 5.15 24.56
CA MET A 192 -17.92 5.62 25.95
C MET A 192 -16.85 4.97 26.82
N LYS A 193 -16.65 3.64 26.72
CA LYS A 193 -15.60 2.92 27.45
C LYS A 193 -14.20 3.45 27.11
N ALA A 194 -13.98 3.85 25.87
CA ALA A 194 -12.72 4.44 25.41
C ALA A 194 -12.58 5.95 25.72
N GLY A 195 -13.57 6.58 26.35
CA GLY A 195 -13.56 8.03 26.64
C GLY A 195 -13.75 8.92 25.40
N ASN A 196 -14.12 8.38 24.24
CA ASN A 196 -14.27 9.11 22.99
C ASN A 196 -15.64 9.81 22.91
N THR A 197 -15.79 10.88 23.68
CA THR A 197 -17.05 11.64 23.82
C THR A 197 -17.52 12.28 22.51
N ARG A 198 -16.61 12.66 21.62
CA ARG A 198 -16.93 13.21 20.29
C ARG A 198 -17.60 12.15 19.40
N LEU A 199 -17.06 10.94 19.37
CA LEU A 199 -17.66 9.83 18.63
C LEU A 199 -19.04 9.45 19.20
N VAL A 200 -19.17 9.40 20.53
CA VAL A 200 -20.46 9.15 21.20
C VAL A 200 -21.50 10.18 20.78
N THR A 201 -21.15 11.46 20.81
CA THR A 201 -22.06 12.56 20.42
C THR A 201 -22.45 12.45 18.94
N THR A 202 -21.49 12.14 18.07
CA THR A 202 -21.72 11.97 16.62
C THR A 202 -22.66 10.80 16.34
N LEU A 203 -22.44 9.65 16.99
CA LEU A 203 -23.26 8.45 16.80
C LEU A 203 -24.66 8.63 17.40
N ALA A 204 -24.76 9.20 18.59
CA ALA A 204 -26.04 9.45 19.25
C ALA A 204 -26.88 10.50 18.52
N GLY A 205 -26.26 11.52 17.92
CA GLY A 205 -26.96 12.53 17.13
C GLY A 205 -27.60 11.98 15.84
N ARG A 206 -27.16 10.81 15.37
CA ARG A 206 -27.77 10.09 14.25
C ARG A 206 -28.88 9.12 14.68
N CYS A 207 -29.01 8.86 15.99
CA CYS A 207 -30.15 8.13 16.51
C CYS A 207 -31.38 9.03 16.49
N ARG A 208 -32.51 8.52 16.01
CA ARG A 208 -33.73 9.31 15.85
C ARG A 208 -34.17 9.82 17.23
N PRO A 209 -34.37 11.13 17.45
CA PRO A 209 -34.74 11.59 18.77
C PRO A 209 -36.12 11.04 19.11
N ILE A 210 -36.22 10.26 20.20
CA ILE A 210 -37.50 10.06 20.87
C ILE A 210 -37.90 11.46 21.34
N THR A 211 -39.03 11.96 20.83
CA THR A 211 -39.70 13.14 21.38
C THR A 211 -39.68 13.08 22.91
N ARG A 212 -38.98 14.04 23.54
CA ARG A 212 -38.78 14.16 24.99
C ARG A 212 -40.11 14.04 25.74
N ARG A 213 -40.46 12.83 26.18
CA ARG A 213 -41.50 12.56 27.18
C ARG A 213 -41.05 11.43 28.09
N SER A 214 -40.01 11.67 28.89
CA SER A 214 -39.77 10.85 30.08
C SER A 214 -39.31 11.76 31.23
N PRO A 215 -40.06 11.84 32.34
CA PRO A 215 -39.70 12.66 33.50
C PRO A 215 -38.60 12.05 34.37
N ARG A 216 -38.04 10.88 34.00
CA ARG A 216 -36.98 10.23 34.79
C ARG A 216 -35.60 10.74 34.37
N ARG A 217 -34.78 11.11 35.36
CA ARG A 217 -33.35 11.46 35.21
C ARG A 217 -32.56 10.19 34.87
N LEU A 218 -32.66 9.75 33.62
CA LEU A 218 -31.94 8.59 33.09
C LEU A 218 -30.45 8.92 32.93
N SER A 219 -29.59 7.92 33.06
CA SER A 219 -28.17 8.08 32.73
C SER A 219 -28.02 8.39 31.25
N ARG A 220 -26.94 9.08 30.86
CA ARG A 220 -26.64 9.39 29.45
C ARG A 220 -26.68 8.14 28.56
N TRP A 221 -26.31 6.98 29.10
CA TRP A 221 -26.36 5.70 28.42
C TRP A 221 -27.79 5.19 28.21
N GLN A 222 -28.64 5.28 29.24
CA GLN A 222 -30.04 4.86 29.17
C GLN A 222 -30.85 5.69 28.17
N THR A 223 -30.59 7.00 28.07
CA THR A 223 -31.21 7.89 27.08
C THR A 223 -30.82 7.54 25.64
N ILE A 224 -29.57 7.12 25.42
CA ILE A 224 -29.11 6.72 24.08
C ILE A 224 -29.68 5.36 23.69
N ARG A 225 -29.69 4.40 24.63
CA ARG A 225 -30.20 3.04 24.37
C ARG A 225 -31.64 3.04 23.88
N THR A 226 -32.48 3.93 24.39
CA THR A 226 -33.88 4.02 23.99
C THR A 226 -34.09 4.69 22.63
N ALA A 227 -33.10 5.44 22.12
CA ALA A 227 -33.26 6.33 20.96
C ALA A 227 -32.77 5.77 19.60
N CYS A 228 -32.01 4.67 19.56
CA CYS A 228 -31.25 4.25 18.36
C CYS A 228 -31.87 3.11 17.53
#